data_AF-A0A939XR02-F1
#
_entry.id   AF-A0A939XR02-F1
#
_cell.length_a   1.000
_cell.length_b   1.000
_cell.length_c   1.000
_cell.angle_alpha   90.00
_cell.angle_beta   90.00
_cell.angle_gamma   90.00
#
_symmetry.space_group_name_H-M   'P 1'
#
loop_
_entity.id
_entity.type
_entity.pdbx_description
1 polymer ?
#
loop_
_entity_poly.entity_id
_entity_poly.type
_entity_poly.pdbx_seq_one_letter_code
_entity_poly.pdbx_strand_id
1 'polypeptide(L)'
;MELLDILQEVTTSSPQTLEDVKIFNLSLIDFWDFGKLLFRLVFTVGVLYVLIRLIYDKGSTGRHEFIFTYFALGVSIFLLCFLLEDVKLELGFALGLFAVFGILKYRTDPIPIREMTYLFVVIGIAVVNALANKKVSFAELFLTNAAILVCVWMLENWLFKNEGHIDIIYERIEKIRVEDRPALIEDVEKRTGL
;
A
#
# COMPACT_ATOMS: atom_id res chain seq x y z
N MET A 1 -2.36 59.95 -40.82
CA MET A 1 -3.32 58.83 -40.78
C MET A 1 -2.64 57.48 -40.72
N GLU A 2 -1.31 57.36 -40.93
CA GLU A 2 -0.57 56.09 -40.76
C GLU A 2 0.07 55.90 -39.37
N LEU A 3 0.36 56.97 -38.62
CA LEU A 3 0.95 56.89 -37.27
C LEU A 3 -0.05 56.52 -36.17
N LEU A 4 -1.36 56.69 -36.40
CA LEU A 4 -2.43 56.29 -35.47
C LEU A 4 -2.80 54.80 -35.65
N ASP A 5 -2.72 54.28 -36.87
CA ASP A 5 -2.97 52.85 -37.15
C ASP A 5 -1.85 51.96 -36.57
N ILE A 6 -0.58 52.41 -36.66
CA ILE A 6 0.57 51.68 -36.08
C ILE A 6 0.51 51.64 -34.54
N LEU A 7 0.01 52.71 -33.90
CA LEU A 7 -0.16 52.74 -32.44
C LEU A 7 -1.35 51.91 -31.95
N GLN A 8 -2.33 51.66 -32.81
CA GLN A 8 -3.48 50.82 -32.51
C GLN A 8 -3.17 49.31 -32.67
N GLU A 9 -2.21 48.96 -33.52
CA GLU A 9 -1.70 47.59 -33.69
C GLU A 9 -0.67 47.19 -32.60
N VAL A 10 0.03 48.15 -32.02
CA VAL A 10 0.96 47.93 -30.89
C VAL A 10 0.24 47.92 -29.52
N THR A 11 -0.94 48.56 -29.41
CA THR A 11 -1.73 48.57 -28.15
C THR A 11 -2.57 47.30 -27.94
N THR A 12 -2.76 46.48 -28.98
CA THR A 12 -3.44 45.17 -28.87
C THR A 12 -2.48 44.01 -28.57
N SER A 13 -1.17 44.27 -28.51
CA SER A 13 -0.12 43.26 -28.37
C SER A 13 0.72 43.42 -27.10
N SER A 14 0.08 43.45 -25.92
CA SER A 14 0.59 43.00 -24.59
C SER A 14 -0.25 43.66 -23.48
N PRO A 15 -0.83 42.94 -22.49
CA PRO A 15 -0.13 41.94 -21.70
C PRO A 15 -1.05 40.76 -21.30
N GLN A 16 -1.08 39.70 -22.10
CA GLN A 16 -1.48 38.39 -21.57
C GLN A 16 -0.29 37.83 -20.82
N THR A 17 -0.30 38.11 -19.52
CA THR A 17 0.13 37.23 -18.42
C THR A 17 1.28 36.26 -18.72
N LEU A 18 2.35 36.45 -17.95
CA LEU A 18 3.48 35.56 -17.73
C LEU A 18 3.04 34.20 -17.14
N GLU A 19 2.12 33.48 -17.79
CA GLU A 19 1.50 32.24 -17.29
C GLU A 19 1.66 31.04 -18.23
N ASP A 20 2.45 31.15 -19.29
CA ASP A 20 2.68 30.02 -20.20
C ASP A 20 4.16 29.86 -20.52
N VAL A 21 4.99 29.73 -19.49
CA VAL A 21 6.34 29.15 -19.66
C VAL A 21 6.17 27.64 -19.80
N LYS A 22 5.68 27.20 -20.95
CA LYS A 22 5.58 25.78 -21.35
C LYS A 22 6.97 25.26 -21.72
N ILE A 23 7.72 24.79 -20.73
CA ILE A 23 8.97 24.04 -21.00
C ILE A 23 8.56 22.60 -21.33
N PHE A 24 8.83 22.13 -22.56
CA PHE A 24 8.50 20.77 -23.03
C PHE A 24 7.00 20.45 -23.19
N ASN A 25 6.12 21.42 -23.46
CA ASN A 25 4.68 21.18 -23.62
C ASN A 25 4.00 20.62 -22.34
N LEU A 26 4.67 20.79 -21.20
CA LEU A 26 4.16 20.48 -19.87
C LEU A 26 3.77 21.80 -19.20
N SER A 27 2.54 21.87 -18.67
CA SER A 27 2.16 22.90 -17.70
C SER A 27 3.08 22.75 -16.49
N LEU A 28 3.84 23.80 -16.13
CA LEU A 28 4.87 23.68 -15.09
C LEU A 28 4.27 23.21 -13.77
N ILE A 29 3.12 23.76 -13.38
CA ILE A 29 2.37 23.39 -12.19
C ILE A 29 0.89 23.70 -12.43
N ASP A 30 0.07 22.67 -12.67
CA ASP A 30 -1.38 22.80 -12.50
C ASP A 30 -1.70 22.69 -11.00
N PHE A 31 -1.85 23.84 -10.34
CA PHE A 31 -2.11 23.91 -8.89
C PHE A 31 -3.32 23.08 -8.45
N TRP A 32 -4.33 22.94 -9.32
CA TRP A 32 -5.51 22.14 -9.05
C TRP A 32 -5.20 20.64 -8.99
N ASP A 33 -4.51 20.11 -10.01
CA ASP A 33 -4.17 18.68 -10.08
C ASP A 33 -3.07 18.31 -9.08
N PHE A 34 -2.13 19.22 -8.84
CA PHE A 34 -1.15 19.07 -7.77
C PHE A 34 -1.81 19.01 -6.39
N GLY A 35 -2.77 19.90 -6.10
CA GLY A 35 -3.53 19.86 -4.84
C GLY A 35 -4.33 18.57 -4.68
N LYS A 36 -4.95 18.09 -5.76
CA LYS A 36 -5.67 16.81 -5.81
C LYS A 36 -4.75 15.62 -5.50
N LEU A 37 -3.55 15.59 -6.10
CA LEU A 37 -2.52 14.59 -5.86
C LEU A 37 -2.13 14.58 -4.38
N LEU A 38 -1.76 15.75 -3.84
CA LEU A 38 -1.27 15.86 -2.46
C LEU A 38 -2.34 15.42 -1.46
N PHE A 39 -3.59 15.85 -1.66
CA PHE A 39 -4.70 15.45 -0.79
C PHE A 39 -4.93 13.93 -0.81
N ARG A 40 -4.94 13.31 -1.99
CA ARG A 40 -5.09 11.85 -2.12
C ARG A 40 -3.90 11.08 -1.57
N LEU A 41 -2.70 11.62 -1.71
CA LEU A 41 -1.48 11.03 -1.16
C LEU A 41 -1.55 11.01 0.37
N VAL A 42 -1.88 12.14 0.99
CA VAL A 42 -2.06 12.24 2.45
C VAL A 42 -3.16 11.30 2.93
N PHE A 43 -4.29 11.25 2.22
CA PHE A 43 -5.37 10.33 2.52
C PHE A 43 -4.91 8.86 2.45
N THR A 44 -4.20 8.48 1.39
CA THR A 44 -3.67 7.12 1.21
C THR A 44 -2.68 6.76 2.31
N VAL A 45 -1.73 7.66 2.62
CA VAL A 45 -0.77 7.46 3.71
C VAL A 45 -1.50 7.33 5.05
N GLY A 46 -2.57 8.11 5.28
CA GLY A 46 -3.40 8.00 6.48
C GLY A 46 -4.09 6.65 6.61
N VAL A 47 -4.68 6.13 5.52
CA VAL A 47 -5.31 4.80 5.50
C VAL A 47 -4.27 3.70 5.70
N LEU A 48 -3.11 3.78 5.04
CA LEU A 48 -2.01 2.83 5.22
C LEU A 48 -1.48 2.86 6.65
N TYR A 49 -1.37 4.05 7.25
CA TYR A 49 -0.98 4.20 8.65
C TYR A 49 -1.96 3.50 9.59
N VAL A 50 -3.26 3.65 9.36
CA VAL A 50 -4.29 2.94 10.12
C VAL A 50 -4.17 1.42 9.95
N LEU A 51 -4.04 0.93 8.71
CA LEU A 51 -3.87 -0.50 8.43
C LEU A 51 -2.66 -1.09 9.18
N ILE A 52 -1.50 -0.44 9.06
CA ILE A 52 -0.24 -0.97 9.58
C ILE A 52 -0.17 -0.82 11.10
N ARG A 53 -0.54 0.35 11.64
CA ARG A 53 -0.35 0.63 13.06
C ARG A 53 -1.45 0.03 13.95
N LEU A 54 -2.70 -0.01 13.48
CA LEU A 54 -3.82 -0.50 14.30
C LEU A 54 -4.11 -1.98 14.09
N ILE A 55 -3.88 -2.52 12.91
CA ILE A 55 -4.23 -3.92 12.61
C ILE A 55 -2.96 -4.78 12.63
N TYR A 56 -1.96 -4.45 11.81
CA TYR A 56 -0.74 -5.26 11.70
C TYR A 56 0.09 -5.26 13.00
N ASP A 57 0.43 -4.10 13.54
CA ASP A 57 1.28 -3.99 14.76
C ASP A 57 0.60 -4.53 16.03
N LYS A 58 -0.75 -4.53 16.09
CA LYS A 58 -1.48 -5.10 17.24
C LYS A 58 -1.66 -6.62 17.13
N GLY A 59 -1.76 -7.16 15.91
CA GLY A 59 -1.94 -8.60 15.67
C GLY A 59 -0.63 -9.39 15.53
N SER A 60 0.51 -8.72 15.36
CA SER A 60 1.79 -9.36 15.06
C SER A 60 2.84 -9.15 16.16
N THR A 61 3.26 -10.24 16.81
CA THR A 61 4.29 -10.26 17.87
C THR A 61 5.72 -10.12 17.34
N GLY A 62 5.99 -9.29 16.33
CA GLY A 62 7.35 -8.78 16.11
C GLY A 62 8.03 -9.08 14.78
N ARG A 63 7.52 -8.55 13.67
CA ARG A 63 8.32 -8.36 12.44
C ARG A 63 8.18 -6.95 11.89
N HIS A 64 8.81 -5.99 12.58
CA HIS A 64 8.87 -4.59 12.13
C HIS A 64 9.58 -4.40 10.77
N GLU A 65 10.26 -5.42 10.28
CA GLU A 65 10.98 -5.43 9.00
C GLU A 65 10.08 -5.14 7.79
N PHE A 66 8.79 -5.54 7.83
CA PHE A 66 7.87 -5.37 6.71
C PHE A 66 7.15 -4.01 6.69
N ILE A 67 7.14 -3.27 7.82
CA ILE A 67 6.44 -1.98 7.95
C ILE A 67 6.98 -0.98 6.92
N PHE A 68 8.31 -0.91 6.78
CA PHE A 68 8.96 -0.05 5.79
C PHE A 68 8.52 -0.43 4.37
N THR A 69 8.54 -1.72 4.05
CA THR A 69 8.14 -2.24 2.73
C THR A 69 6.70 -1.86 2.39
N TYR A 70 5.78 -1.92 3.36
CA TYR A 70 4.37 -1.61 3.13
C TYR A 70 4.15 -0.12 2.83
N PHE A 71 4.76 0.77 3.59
CA PHE A 71 4.69 2.20 3.30
C PHE A 71 5.35 2.53 1.96
N ALA A 72 6.56 2.02 1.71
CA ALA A 72 7.31 2.29 0.48
C ALA A 72 6.56 1.80 -0.76
N LEU A 73 6.06 0.56 -0.75
CA LEU A 73 5.28 0.02 -1.88
C LEU A 73 3.93 0.71 -2.03
N GLY A 74 3.22 0.96 -0.93
CA GLY A 74 1.92 1.63 -0.98
C GLY A 74 2.00 3.03 -1.59
N VAL A 75 2.99 3.84 -1.15
CA VAL A 75 3.24 5.17 -1.72
C VAL A 75 3.71 5.06 -3.17
N SER A 76 4.63 4.15 -3.48
CA SER A 76 5.14 4.00 -4.86
C SER A 76 4.03 3.62 -5.83
N ILE A 77 3.17 2.66 -5.48
CA ILE A 77 2.08 2.20 -6.33
C ILE A 77 1.02 3.28 -6.48
N PHE A 78 0.70 4.01 -5.40
CA PHE A 78 -0.19 5.16 -5.50
C PHE A 78 0.33 6.18 -6.51
N LEU A 79 1.60 6.58 -6.41
CA LEU A 79 2.21 7.55 -7.33
C LEU A 79 2.21 7.03 -8.77
N LEU A 80 2.59 5.76 -8.98
CA LEU A 80 2.56 5.14 -10.31
C LEU A 80 1.15 5.15 -10.90
N CYS A 81 0.14 4.71 -10.14
CA CYS A 81 -1.23 4.66 -10.64
C CYS A 81 -1.82 6.06 -10.85
N PHE A 82 -1.49 7.04 -10.02
CA PHE A 82 -1.97 8.41 -10.16
C PHE A 82 -1.38 9.11 -11.38
N LEU A 83 -0.06 8.95 -11.63
CA LEU A 83 0.59 9.52 -12.81
C LEU A 83 0.15 8.86 -14.13
N LEU A 84 -0.36 7.63 -14.07
CA LEU A 84 -0.87 6.89 -15.21
C LEU A 84 -2.41 6.91 -15.30
N GLU A 85 -3.10 7.77 -14.55
CA GLU A 85 -4.59 7.84 -14.52
C GLU A 85 -5.18 8.05 -15.93
N ASP A 86 -4.47 8.74 -16.82
CA ASP A 86 -4.89 9.01 -18.21
C ASP A 86 -4.66 7.84 -19.20
N VAL A 87 -3.99 6.77 -18.76
CA VAL A 87 -3.72 5.59 -19.59
C VAL A 87 -4.84 4.56 -19.40
N LYS A 88 -5.17 3.82 -20.46
CA LYS A 88 -6.10 2.67 -20.37
C LYS A 88 -5.49 1.55 -19.52
N LEU A 89 -5.71 1.63 -18.20
CA LEU A 89 -5.07 0.76 -17.21
C LEU A 89 -5.66 -0.66 -17.11
N GLU A 90 -6.84 -0.93 -17.66
CA GLU A 90 -7.53 -2.23 -17.49
C GLU A 90 -6.67 -3.43 -17.93
N LEU A 91 -6.06 -3.38 -19.12
CA LEU A 91 -5.22 -4.49 -19.61
C LEU A 91 -3.89 -4.58 -18.85
N GLY A 92 -3.28 -3.43 -18.54
CA GLY A 92 -2.01 -3.34 -17.81
C GLY A 92 -2.12 -3.85 -16.38
N PHE A 93 -3.27 -3.63 -15.72
CA PHE A 93 -3.51 -4.08 -14.36
C PHE A 93 -3.62 -5.60 -14.28
N ALA A 94 -4.38 -6.23 -15.19
CA ALA A 94 -4.49 -7.68 -15.25
C ALA A 94 -3.11 -8.33 -15.46
N LEU A 95 -2.33 -7.84 -16.43
CA LEU A 95 -0.98 -8.34 -16.70
C LEU A 95 -0.01 -8.08 -15.53
N GLY A 96 -0.08 -6.90 -14.91
CA GLY A 96 0.75 -6.54 -13.76
C GLY A 96 0.48 -7.41 -12.54
N LEU A 97 -0.79 -7.73 -12.27
CA LEU A 97 -1.16 -8.58 -11.15
C LEU A 97 -0.63 -10.02 -11.32
N PHE A 98 -0.71 -10.58 -12.53
CA PHE A 98 -0.08 -11.87 -12.84
C PHE A 98 1.45 -11.84 -12.68
N ALA A 99 2.11 -10.75 -13.09
CA ALA A 99 3.55 -10.60 -12.93
C ALA A 99 3.96 -10.52 -11.45
N VAL A 100 3.22 -9.74 -10.64
CA VAL A 100 3.45 -9.62 -9.20
C VAL A 100 3.26 -10.97 -8.50
N PHE A 101 2.19 -11.72 -8.82
CA PHE A 101 2.00 -13.07 -8.30
C PHE A 101 3.12 -14.04 -8.72
N GLY A 102 3.62 -13.93 -9.95
CA GLY A 102 4.74 -14.72 -10.43
C GLY A 102 6.02 -14.46 -9.64
N ILE A 103 6.40 -13.19 -9.48
CA ILE A 103 7.61 -12.80 -8.73
C ILE A 103 7.49 -13.20 -7.25
N LEU A 104 6.32 -12.99 -6.63
CA LEU A 104 6.09 -13.35 -5.23
C LEU A 104 6.14 -14.87 -4.99
N LYS A 105 5.71 -15.68 -5.97
CA LYS A 105 5.72 -17.15 -5.86
C LYS A 105 7.11 -17.77 -5.97
N TYR A 106 8.02 -17.19 -6.76
CA TYR A 106 9.31 -17.80 -7.10
C TYR A 106 10.52 -17.18 -6.39
N ARG A 107 10.32 -16.35 -5.35
CA ARG A 107 11.44 -15.82 -4.57
C ARG A 107 12.12 -16.92 -3.74
N THR A 108 13.43 -16.78 -3.51
CA THR A 108 14.28 -17.76 -2.82
C THR A 108 13.93 -17.95 -1.33
N ASP A 109 13.53 -16.89 -0.64
CA ASP A 109 13.00 -16.99 0.73
C ASP A 109 11.48 -16.83 0.69
N PRO A 110 10.65 -17.80 1.09
CA PRO A 110 9.20 -17.62 1.05
C PRO A 110 8.76 -16.50 2.02
N ILE A 111 8.05 -15.48 1.53
CA ILE A 111 7.37 -14.51 2.43
C ILE A 111 6.29 -15.30 3.19
N PRO A 112 6.15 -15.16 4.52
CA PRO A 112 5.05 -15.77 5.25
C PRO A 112 3.70 -15.37 4.64
N ILE A 113 2.74 -16.29 4.57
CA ILE A 113 1.45 -16.08 3.90
C ILE A 113 0.76 -14.79 4.41
N ARG A 114 0.84 -14.54 5.72
CA ARG A 114 0.32 -13.31 6.35
C ARG A 114 0.88 -12.04 5.70
N GLU A 115 2.20 -11.93 5.58
CA GLU A 115 2.86 -10.73 5.07
C GLU A 115 2.54 -10.52 3.59
N MET A 116 2.38 -11.60 2.81
CA MET A 116 1.91 -11.51 1.42
C MET A 116 0.49 -10.95 1.34
N THR A 117 -0.43 -11.37 2.21
CA THR A 117 -1.80 -10.84 2.22
C THR A 117 -1.83 -9.36 2.55
N TYR A 118 -1.03 -8.89 3.51
CA TYR A 118 -0.91 -7.46 3.81
C TYR A 118 -0.35 -6.68 2.62
N LEU A 119 0.65 -7.21 1.90
CA LEU A 119 1.12 -6.59 0.65
C LEU A 119 -0.02 -6.43 -0.36
N PHE A 120 -0.83 -7.47 -0.57
CA PHE A 120 -1.98 -7.39 -1.48
C PHE A 120 -3.00 -6.33 -1.08
N VAL A 121 -3.31 -6.22 0.21
CA VAL A 121 -4.24 -5.21 0.72
C VAL A 121 -3.67 -3.80 0.53
N VAL A 122 -2.38 -3.59 0.83
CA VAL A 122 -1.68 -2.31 0.63
C VAL A 122 -1.72 -1.90 -0.84
N ILE A 123 -1.42 -2.81 -1.76
CA ILE A 123 -1.50 -2.59 -3.21
C ILE A 123 -2.93 -2.19 -3.60
N GLY A 124 -3.93 -2.94 -3.12
CA GLY A 124 -5.34 -2.67 -3.43
C GLY A 124 -5.80 -1.29 -2.97
N ILE A 125 -5.48 -0.90 -1.73
CA ILE A 125 -5.79 0.42 -1.18
C ILE A 125 -5.13 1.53 -2.00
N ALA A 126 -3.84 1.37 -2.33
CA ALA A 126 -3.10 2.35 -3.12
C ALA A 126 -3.71 2.55 -4.51
N VAL A 127 -4.07 1.46 -5.19
CA VAL A 127 -4.69 1.48 -6.53
C VAL A 127 -6.08 2.12 -6.48
N VAL A 128 -6.93 1.71 -5.53
CA VAL A 128 -8.29 2.27 -5.37
C VAL A 128 -8.22 3.77 -5.11
N ASN A 129 -7.32 4.21 -4.24
CA ASN A 129 -7.17 5.63 -3.92
C ASN A 129 -6.59 6.45 -5.06
N ALA A 130 -5.69 5.87 -5.87
CA ALA A 130 -5.12 6.54 -7.02
C ALA A 130 -6.15 6.72 -8.15
N LEU A 131 -6.92 5.67 -8.46
CA LEU A 131 -7.84 5.61 -9.61
C LEU A 131 -9.26 6.14 -9.31
N ALA A 132 -9.51 6.64 -8.10
CA ALA A 132 -10.80 7.21 -7.73
C ALA A 132 -11.12 8.42 -8.62
N ASN A 133 -11.88 8.24 -9.68
CA ASN A 133 -12.16 9.29 -10.67
C ASN A 133 -13.12 10.38 -10.15
N LYS A 134 -13.29 11.49 -10.88
CA LYS A 134 -14.22 12.59 -10.53
C LYS A 134 -15.70 12.17 -10.31
N LYS A 135 -16.08 10.96 -10.74
CA LYS A 135 -17.43 10.38 -10.55
C LYS A 135 -17.61 9.66 -9.21
N VAL A 136 -16.50 9.28 -8.55
CA VAL A 136 -16.52 8.59 -7.26
C VAL A 136 -16.54 9.65 -6.17
N SER A 137 -17.54 9.61 -5.30
CA SER A 137 -17.64 10.56 -4.19
C SER A 137 -16.55 10.28 -3.16
N PHE A 138 -16.06 11.32 -2.47
CA PHE A 138 -15.14 11.13 -1.35
C PHE A 138 -15.74 10.23 -0.25
N ALA A 139 -17.06 10.26 -0.08
CA ALA A 139 -17.77 9.38 0.84
C ALA A 139 -17.68 7.89 0.41
N GLU A 140 -17.80 7.59 -0.89
CA GLU A 140 -17.66 6.22 -1.42
C GLU A 140 -16.23 5.72 -1.26
N LEU A 141 -15.24 6.59 -1.49
CA LEU A 141 -13.84 6.25 -1.29
C LEU A 141 -13.54 5.94 0.19
N PHE A 142 -14.04 6.77 1.09
CA PHE A 142 -13.92 6.55 2.53
C PHE A 142 -14.58 5.24 2.96
N LEU A 143 -15.81 5.00 2.51
CA LEU A 143 -16.55 3.76 2.81
C LEU A 143 -15.81 2.52 2.30
N THR A 144 -15.24 2.58 1.09
CA THR A 144 -14.49 1.47 0.49
C THR A 144 -13.24 1.15 1.33
N ASN A 145 -12.45 2.17 1.67
CA ASN A 145 -11.28 1.98 2.54
C ASN A 145 -11.66 1.48 3.92
N ALA A 146 -12.71 2.04 4.53
CA ALA A 146 -13.21 1.60 5.82
C ALA A 146 -13.68 0.14 5.78
N ALA A 147 -14.40 -0.28 4.72
CA ALA A 147 -14.84 -1.65 4.54
C ALA A 147 -13.64 -2.62 4.44
N ILE A 148 -12.61 -2.27 3.66
CA ILE A 148 -11.38 -3.06 3.56
C ILE A 148 -10.72 -3.19 4.94
N LEU A 149 -10.54 -2.08 5.67
CA LEU A 149 -9.93 -2.08 6.99
C LEU A 149 -10.72 -2.92 8.00
N VAL A 150 -12.04 -2.78 8.04
CA VAL A 150 -12.91 -3.55 8.93
C VAL A 150 -12.86 -5.03 8.62
N CYS A 151 -12.89 -5.41 7.34
CA CYS A 151 -12.75 -6.80 6.93
C CYS A 151 -11.42 -7.40 7.39
N VAL A 152 -10.30 -6.72 7.12
CA VAL A 152 -8.97 -7.22 7.51
C VAL A 152 -8.87 -7.32 9.03
N TRP A 153 -9.34 -6.31 9.76
CA TRP A 153 -9.35 -6.32 11.22
C TRP A 153 -10.19 -7.47 11.79
N MET A 154 -11.37 -7.73 11.23
CA MET A 154 -12.25 -8.81 11.67
C MET A 154 -11.62 -10.18 11.39
N LEU A 155 -11.00 -10.37 10.22
CA LEU A 155 -10.28 -11.61 9.89
C LEU A 155 -9.09 -11.85 10.82
N GLU A 156 -8.29 -10.82 11.08
CA GLU A 156 -7.11 -10.94 11.95
C GLU A 156 -7.54 -11.33 13.38
N ASN A 157 -8.55 -10.64 13.94
CA ASN A 157 -8.98 -10.86 15.33
C ASN A 157 -9.80 -12.14 15.52
N TRP A 158 -10.53 -12.60 14.50
CA TRP A 158 -11.30 -13.84 14.57
C TRP A 158 -10.40 -15.08 14.41
N LEU A 159 -9.46 -15.06 13.46
CA LEU A 159 -8.74 -16.25 13.04
C LEU A 159 -7.45 -16.52 13.83
N PHE A 160 -6.83 -15.49 14.41
CA PHE A 160 -5.52 -15.59 15.07
C PHE A 160 -5.57 -15.42 16.59
N LYS A 161 -6.63 -15.91 17.25
CA LYS A 161 -6.67 -16.01 18.72
C LYS A 161 -5.56 -16.97 19.21
N ASN A 162 -4.40 -16.40 19.50
CA ASN A 162 -3.25 -16.89 20.26
C ASN A 162 -3.20 -18.41 20.54
N GLU A 163 -2.70 -19.18 19.59
CA GLU A 163 -1.91 -20.37 19.91
C GLU A 163 -0.45 -19.95 19.89
N GLY A 164 0.07 -19.55 21.06
CA GLY A 164 1.51 -19.36 21.23
C GLY A 164 2.19 -20.72 21.08
N HIS A 165 2.80 -20.99 19.93
CA HIS A 165 3.68 -22.13 19.77
C HIS A 165 5.10 -21.70 20.14
N ILE A 166 5.76 -22.50 20.97
CA ILE A 166 7.19 -22.36 21.25
C ILE A 166 7.84 -23.55 20.56
N ASP A 167 8.62 -23.26 19.51
CA ASP A 167 9.43 -24.27 18.85
C ASP A 167 10.63 -24.60 19.75
N ILE A 168 10.65 -25.81 20.31
CA ILE A 168 11.75 -26.31 21.13
C ILE A 168 12.55 -27.31 20.29
N ILE A 169 13.81 -26.99 20.01
CA ILE A 169 14.75 -27.94 19.39
C ILE A 169 15.12 -28.98 20.45
N TYR A 170 14.59 -30.20 20.30
CA TYR A 170 14.80 -31.27 21.25
C TYR A 170 15.90 -32.24 20.78
N GLU A 171 16.94 -32.39 21.60
CA GLU A 171 18.14 -33.16 21.24
C GLU A 171 18.00 -34.68 21.48
N ARG A 172 17.12 -35.11 22.39
CA ARG A 172 17.01 -36.54 22.76
C ARG A 172 15.98 -37.28 21.93
N ILE A 173 16.38 -37.74 20.75
CA ILE A 173 15.50 -38.43 19.79
C ILE A 173 14.81 -39.66 20.40
N GLU A 174 15.47 -40.35 21.34
CA GLU A 174 14.95 -41.55 22.02
C GLU A 174 13.63 -41.30 22.76
N LYS A 175 13.46 -40.12 23.37
CA LYS A 175 12.28 -39.77 24.19
C LYS A 175 11.11 -39.18 23.37
N ILE A 176 11.26 -39.07 22.06
CA ILE A 176 10.21 -38.52 21.18
C ILE A 176 9.10 -39.57 20.91
N ARG A 177 9.36 -40.84 21.26
CA ARG A 177 8.38 -41.91 21.10
C ARG A 177 7.12 -41.66 21.92
N VAL A 178 5.97 -42.03 21.35
CA VAL A 178 4.65 -41.90 22.00
C VAL A 178 4.61 -42.62 23.36
N GLU A 179 5.36 -43.71 23.48
CA GLU A 179 5.51 -44.53 24.70
C GLU A 179 6.19 -43.77 25.86
N ASP A 180 7.11 -42.85 25.54
CA ASP A 180 7.92 -42.09 26.51
C ASP A 180 7.42 -40.66 26.73
N ARG A 181 6.20 -40.35 26.26
CA ARG A 181 5.55 -39.04 26.43
C ARG A 181 5.65 -38.46 27.85
N PRO A 182 5.44 -39.21 28.96
CA PRO A 182 5.60 -38.63 30.30
C PRO A 182 7.05 -38.19 30.58
N ALA A 183 8.05 -38.97 30.13
CA ALA A 183 9.47 -38.66 30.31
C ALA A 183 9.99 -37.54 29.39
N LEU A 184 9.28 -37.27 28.29
CA LEU A 184 9.48 -36.13 27.42
C LEU A 184 8.97 -34.84 28.07
N ILE A 185 7.75 -34.86 28.60
CA ILE A 185 7.13 -33.68 29.23
C ILE A 185 7.96 -33.25 30.44
N GLU A 186 8.35 -34.17 31.32
CA GLU A 186 9.17 -33.85 32.49
C GLU A 186 10.52 -33.21 32.12
N ASP A 187 11.19 -33.70 31.07
CA ASP A 187 12.48 -33.15 30.62
C ASP A 187 12.31 -31.78 29.94
N VAL A 188 11.20 -31.57 29.23
CA VAL A 188 10.87 -30.25 28.66
C VAL A 188 10.55 -29.26 29.77
N GLU A 189 9.66 -29.59 30.70
CA GLU A 189 9.24 -28.76 31.84
C GLU A 189 10.45 -28.30 32.67
N LYS A 190 11.35 -29.24 33.00
CA LYS A 190 12.56 -28.95 33.77
C LYS A 190 13.55 -28.02 33.06
N ARG A 191 13.55 -28.00 31.72
CA ARG A 191 14.49 -27.22 30.91
C ARG A 191 13.93 -25.86 30.50
N THR A 192 12.64 -25.77 30.21
CA THR A 192 11.98 -24.53 29.79
C THR A 192 11.38 -23.76 30.95
N GLY A 193 11.16 -24.40 32.11
CA GLY A 193 10.49 -23.80 33.26
C GLY A 193 9.00 -23.52 33.01
N LEU A 194 8.40 -24.18 32.01
CA LEU A 194 6.95 -24.20 31.76
C LEU A 194 6.20 -25.05 32.79
#